data_AF-K1YT45-F1
#
_entry.id   AF-K1YT45-F1
#
_cell.length_a   1.000
_cell.length_b   1.000
_cell.length_c   1.000
_cell.angle_alpha   90.00
_cell.angle_beta   90.00
_cell.angle_gamma   90.00
#
_symmetry.space_group_name_H-M   'P 1'
#
loop_
_entity.id
_entity.type
_entity.pdbx_description
1 polymer ?
#
loop_
_entity_poly.entity_id
_entity_poly.type
_entity_poly.pdbx_seq_one_letter_code
_entity_poly.pdbx_strand_id
1 'polypeptide(L)' 'MEGCRNIFMVPISFVSDHIETLYEIDMLFKDRAEQLGMCLRACNSLNTHPTFIQALRELVCSQQAPAFPGESANR' A
#
# COMPACT_ATOMS: atom_id res chain seq x y z
N MET A 1 10.63 -32.72 4.98
CA MET A 1 10.48 -31.33 5.41
C MET A 1 9.21 -30.79 4.78
N GLU A 2 8.22 -30.40 5.57
CA GLU A 2 7.00 -29.76 5.09
C GLU A 2 7.32 -28.30 4.78
N GLY A 3 7.66 -28.01 3.52
CA GLY A 3 7.89 -26.64 3.05
C GLY A 3 6.58 -25.87 2.88
N CYS A 4 6.66 -24.54 2.93
CA CYS A 4 5.50 -23.68 2.64
C CYS A 4 5.19 -23.73 1.14
N ARG A 5 3.96 -24.13 0.78
CA ARG A 5 3.51 -24.21 -0.62
C ARG A 5 2.75 -22.96 -1.08
N ASN A 6 2.24 -22.15 -0.16
CA ASN A 6 1.37 -21.02 -0.46
C ASN A 6 1.83 -19.77 0.28
N ILE A 7 2.04 -18.67 -0.45
CA ILE A 7 2.52 -17.40 0.07
C ILE A 7 1.51 -16.31 -0.30
N PHE A 8 1.15 -15.47 0.67
CA PHE A 8 0.33 -14.29 0.45
C PHE A 8 1.09 -13.04 0.91
N MET A 9 1.32 -12.09 0.00
CA MET A 9 2.15 -10.91 0.21
C MET A 9 1.29 -9.65 0.33
N VAL A 10 1.67 -8.78 1.27
CA VAL A 10 0.99 -7.49 1.52
C VAL A 10 2.05 -6.38 1.48
N PRO A 11 2.02 -5.47 0.49
CA PRO A 11 2.96 -4.36 0.39
C PRO A 11 2.54 -3.22 1.33
N ILE A 12 3.13 -3.16 2.53
CA ILE A 12 2.71 -2.22 3.60
C ILE A 12 3.35 -0.83 3.43
N SER A 13 4.54 -0.75 2.87
CA SER A 13 5.38 0.47 2.88
C SER A 13 4.86 1.59 1.99
N PHE A 14 4.10 1.25 0.94
CA PHE A 14 3.59 2.21 -0.04
C PHE A 14 2.13 1.94 -0.35
N VAL A 15 1.40 3.01 -0.64
CA VAL A 15 -0.06 2.96 -0.85
C VAL A 15 -0.45 2.73 -2.31
N SER A 16 0.48 2.92 -3.25
CA SER A 16 0.21 2.85 -4.69
C SER A 16 1.11 1.84 -5.37
N ASP A 17 0.67 1.36 -6.53
CA ASP A 17 1.52 0.49 -7.36
C ASP A 17 2.75 1.24 -7.88
N HIS A 18 3.88 0.52 -7.86
CA HIS A 18 5.18 1.01 -8.26
C HIS A 18 6.10 -0.19 -8.57
N ILE A 19 7.40 0.04 -8.76
CA ILE A 19 8.35 -1.00 -9.19
C ILE A 19 8.33 -2.25 -8.29
N GLU A 20 8.23 -2.08 -6.96
CA GLU A 20 8.22 -3.19 -6.01
C GLU A 20 6.99 -4.09 -6.22
N THR A 21 5.80 -3.52 -6.41
CA THR A 21 4.58 -4.32 -6.57
C THR A 21 4.45 -4.93 -7.97
N LEU A 22 4.66 -4.11 -9.02
CA LEU A 22 4.40 -4.51 -10.40
C LEU A 22 5.49 -5.39 -11.00
N TYR A 23 6.76 -5.17 -10.64
CA TYR A 23 7.87 -5.90 -11.24
C TYR A 23 8.44 -6.93 -10.27
N GLU A 24 8.80 -6.53 -9.06
CA GLU A 24 9.46 -7.45 -8.14
C GLU A 24 8.49 -8.53 -7.65
N ILE A 25 7.33 -8.13 -7.12
CA ILE A 25 6.34 -9.08 -6.61
C ILE A 25 5.65 -9.82 -7.75
N ASP A 26 5.05 -9.08 -8.67
CA ASP A 26 4.15 -9.65 -9.67
C ASP A 26 4.84 -10.39 -10.80
N MET A 27 6.13 -10.13 -11.07
CA MET A 27 6.90 -10.87 -12.06
C MET A 27 7.99 -11.70 -11.39
N LEU A 28 9.01 -11.07 -10.79
CA LEU A 28 10.21 -11.78 -10.34
C LEU A 28 9.91 -12.83 -9.26
N PHE A 29 9.13 -12.49 -8.23
CA PHE A 29 8.86 -13.40 -7.12
C PHE A 29 7.80 -14.44 -7.44
N LYS A 30 6.78 -14.10 -8.23
CA LYS A 30 5.81 -15.08 -8.73
C LYS A 30 6.47 -16.12 -9.63
N ASP A 31 7.25 -15.69 -10.61
CA ASP A 31 7.98 -16.60 -11.50
C ASP A 31 8.91 -17.52 -10.69
N ARG A 32 9.58 -16.97 -9.67
CA ARG A 32 10.45 -17.76 -8.80
C ARG A 32 9.68 -18.75 -7.95
N ALA A 33 8.52 -18.38 -7.41
CA ALA A 33 7.67 -19.27 -6.63
C ALA A 33 7.14 -20.43 -7.49
N GLU A 34 6.71 -20.15 -8.72
CA GLU A 34 6.22 -21.17 -9.66
C GLU A 34 7.32 -22.19 -10.00
N GLN A 35 8.55 -21.74 -10.27
CA GLN A 35 9.71 -22.62 -10.48
C GLN A 35 9.99 -23.56 -9.30
N LEU A 36 9.61 -23.16 -8.09
CA LEU A 36 9.76 -23.95 -6.86
C LEU A 36 8.52 -24.79 -6.52
N GLY A 37 7.50 -24.80 -7.38
CA GLY A 37 6.23 -25.51 -7.13
C GLY A 37 5.40 -24.88 -6.01
N MET A 38 5.56 -23.57 -5.78
CA MET A 38 4.83 -22.78 -4.80
C MET A 38 3.82 -21.85 -5.49
N CYS A 39 2.77 -21.46 -4.77
CA CYS A 39 1.81 -20.46 -5.20
C CYS A 39 2.03 -19.16 -4.43
N LEU A 40 2.36 -18.07 -5.12
CA LEU A 40 2.44 -16.73 -4.53
C LEU A 40 1.30 -15.86 -5.06
N ARG A 41 0.61 -15.19 -4.13
CA ARG A 41 -0.37 -14.14 -4.43
C ARG A 41 -0.04 -12.88 -3.65
N ALA A 42 -0.44 -11.73 -4.15
CA ALA A 42 -0.35 -10.46 -3.46
C ALA A 42 -1.71 -9.77 -3.48
N CYS A 43 -1.99 -8.92 -2.49
CA CYS A 43 -3.11 -8.01 -2.57
C CYS A 43 -2.78 -6.82 -3.48
N ASN A 44 -3.80 -6.20 -4.05
CA ASN A 44 -3.64 -4.93 -4.76
C ASN A 44 -3.17 -3.84 -3.79
N SER A 45 -2.39 -2.89 -4.29
CA SER A 45 -2.12 -1.64 -3.56
C SER A 45 -3.41 -0.85 -3.32
N LEU A 46 -3.39 0.04 -2.33
CA LEU A 46 -4.56 0.84 -1.95
C LEU A 46 -5.02 1.75 -3.09
N ASN A 47 -4.10 2.33 -3.89
CA ASN A 47 -4.39 3.13 -5.07
C ASN A 47 -5.58 4.10 -4.84
N THR A 48 -6.65 3.93 -5.61
CA THR A 48 -7.88 4.73 -5.55
C THR A 48 -9.02 4.03 -4.77
N HIS A 49 -8.69 3.06 -3.91
CA HIS A 49 -9.68 2.31 -3.16
C HIS A 49 -10.58 3.28 -2.34
N PRO A 50 -11.92 3.22 -2.49
CA PRO A 50 -12.83 4.20 -1.90
C PRO A 50 -12.66 4.35 -0.38
N THR A 51 -12.49 3.23 0.34
CA THR A 51 -12.25 3.24 1.79
C THR A 51 -10.94 3.93 2.17
N PHE A 52 -9.89 3.82 1.35
CA PHE A 52 -8.62 4.48 1.62
C PHE A 52 -8.77 6.00 1.45
N ILE A 53 -9.40 6.45 0.37
CA ILE A 53 -9.70 7.87 0.13
C ILE A 53 -10.58 8.45 1.25
N GLN A 54 -11.61 7.70 1.68
CA GLN A 54 -12.45 8.09 2.79
C GLN A 54 -11.65 8.23 4.09
N ALA A 55 -10.78 7.26 4.40
CA ALA A 55 -9.93 7.31 5.58
C ALA A 55 -8.98 8.52 5.55
N LEU A 56 -8.40 8.86 4.39
CA LEU A 56 -7.59 10.08 4.24
C LEU A 56 -8.39 11.36 4.48
N ARG A 57 -9.61 11.44 3.94
CA ARG A 57 -10.52 12.58 4.22
C ARG A 57 -10.78 12.70 5.72
N GLU A 58 -11.16 11.60 6.37
CA GLU A 58 -11.44 11.58 7.80
C GLU A 58 -10.21 11.97 8.63
N LEU A 59 -9.03 11.48 8.24
CA LEU A 59 -7.77 11.84 8.88
C LEU A 59 -7.50 13.35 8.80
N VAL A 60 -7.67 13.96 7.61
CA VAL A 60 -7.44 15.40 7.43
C VAL A 60 -8.51 16.24 8.14
N CYS A 61 -9.79 15.86 8.04
CA CYS A 61 -10.89 16.61 8.65
C CYS A 61 -10.96 16.47 10.18
N SER A 62 -10.45 15.37 10.75
CA SER A 62 -10.35 15.18 12.20
C SER A 62 -9.17 15.91 12.81
N GLN A 63 -8.19 16.33 12.01
CA GLN A 63 -7.13 17.22 12.45
C GLN A 63 -7.70 18.63 12.55
N GLN A 64 -7.65 19.25 13.74
CA GLN A 64 -7.75 20.70 13.82
C GLN A 64 -6.60 21.28 13.01
N ALA A 65 -6.89 22.20 12.09
CA ALA A 65 -5.85 22.85 11.30
C ALA A 65 -4.79 23.41 12.27
N PRO A 66 -3.50 23.08 12.10
CA PRO A 66 -2.47 23.83 12.80
C PRO A 66 -2.67 25.30 12.43
N ALA A 67 -2.66 26.20 13.42
CA ALA A 67 -2.66 27.63 13.15
C ALA A 67 -1.49 27.92 12.19
N PHE A 68 -1.79 28.30 10.96
CA PHE A 68 -0.76 28.72 10.01
C PHE A 68 -0.04 29.93 10.63
N PRO A 69 1.28 29.87 10.91
CA PRO A 69 1.99 31.03 11.41
C PRO A 69 2.14 32.01 10.24
N GLY A 70 1.22 32.99 10.14
CA GLY A 70 1.30 34.01 9.10
C GLY A 70 0.06 34.88 8.86
N GLU A 71 -1.15 34.46 9.26
CA GLU A 71 -2.32 35.33 9.14
C GLU A 71 -2.44 36.24 10.36
N SER A 72 -1.70 37.35 10.31
CA SER A 72 -2.00 38.53 11.11
C SER A 72 -3.47 38.91 10.87
N ALA A 73 -4.30 38.66 11.87
CA ALA A 73 -5.65 39.20 11.95
C ALA A 73 -5.57 40.71 11.76
N ASN A 74 -5.97 41.18 10.58
CA ASN A 74 -6.19 42.61 10.36
C ASN A 74 -7.41 43.01 11.18
N ARG A 75 -7.16 43.62 12.34
CA ARG A 75 -8.14 44.39 13.10
C ARG A 75 -8.35 45.74 12.44
#